data_AF-A0A661WF38-F1
#
_entry.id   AF-A0A661WF38-F1
#
_cell.length_a   1.000
_cell.length_b   1.000
_cell.length_c   1.000
_cell.angle_alpha   90.00
_cell.angle_beta   90.00
_cell.angle_gamma   90.00
#
_symmetry.space_group_name_H-M   'P 1'
#
loop_
_entity.id
_entity.type
_entity.pdbx_description
1 polymer ?
#
loop_
_entity_poly.entity_id
_entity_poly.type
_entity_poly.pdbx_seq_one_letter_code
_entity_poly.pdbx_strand_id
1 'polypeptide(L)'
;MNKNLTKILSFIVTLLIPIFLTLLGIRILLTPIFPEIEYRMPNFPPDSYGFTQEERIHWAKNAIEYLNNDANPEFLGNLTFGDGSPLYQESEVSHMLDVKILIQLAMKGWAA
;
A
#
# COMPACT_ATOMS: atom_id res chain seq x y z
N MET A 1 -8.71 25.66 31.99
CA MET A 1 -8.84 25.59 30.52
C MET A 1 -10.16 26.22 30.11
N ASN A 2 -10.20 27.10 29.10
CA ASN A 2 -11.44 27.75 28.65
C ASN A 2 -12.39 26.67 28.08
N LYS A 3 -13.62 26.56 28.61
CA LYS A 3 -14.61 25.55 28.18
C LYS A 3 -14.90 25.60 26.67
N ASN A 4 -14.85 26.79 26.06
CA ASN A 4 -15.05 26.96 24.63
C ASN A 4 -13.87 26.41 23.83
N LEU A 5 -12.64 26.65 24.30
CA LEU A 5 -11.44 26.08 23.70
C LEU A 5 -11.47 24.55 23.73
N THR A 6 -11.90 23.95 24.85
CA THR A 6 -12.04 22.49 24.96
C THR A 6 -13.06 21.92 23.99
N LYS A 7 -14.21 22.58 23.80
CA LYS A 7 -15.23 22.15 22.83
C LYS A 7 -14.70 22.21 21.39
N ILE A 8 -14.02 23.30 21.02
CA ILE A 8 -13.44 23.46 19.69
C ILE A 8 -12.38 22.39 19.42
N LEU A 9 -11.45 22.18 20.36
CA LEU A 9 -10.42 21.15 20.22
C LEU A 9 -11.03 19.74 20.14
N SER A 10 -12.02 19.43 20.97
CA SER A 10 -12.70 18.13 20.91
C SER A 10 -13.38 17.89 19.57
N PHE A 11 -14.03 18.91 18.99
CA PHE A 11 -14.66 18.80 17.68
C PHE A 11 -13.64 18.55 16.57
N ILE A 12 -12.52 19.30 16.60
CA ILE A 12 -11.42 19.11 15.65
C ILE A 12 -10.85 17.69 15.75
N VAL A 13 -10.58 17.21 16.98
CA VAL A 13 -10.07 15.84 17.19
C VAL A 13 -11.05 14.81 16.64
N THR A 14 -12.35 14.94 16.93
CA THR A 14 -13.38 14.02 16.40
C THR A 14 -13.38 13.96 14.87
N LEU A 15 -13.16 15.09 14.19
CA LEU A 15 -13.10 15.14 12.73
C LEU A 15 -11.80 14.53 12.18
N LEU A 16 -10.67 14.74 12.87
CA LEU A 16 -9.37 14.28 12.41
C LEU A 16 -9.11 12.80 12.68
N ILE A 17 -9.70 12.21 13.72
CA ILE A 17 -9.50 10.80 14.07
C ILE A 17 -9.80 9.82 12.91
N PRO A 18 -10.94 9.87 12.20
CA PRO A 18 -11.19 8.93 11.10
C PRO A 18 -10.18 9.08 9.95
N ILE A 19 -9.76 10.32 9.65
CA ILE A 19 -8.74 10.59 8.64
C ILE A 19 -7.41 9.98 9.10
N PHE A 20 -7.03 10.24 10.35
CA PHE A 20 -5.80 9.73 10.93
C PHE A 20 -5.76 8.20 10.93
N LEU A 21 -6.82 7.52 11.39
CA LEU A 21 -6.87 6.06 11.43
C LEU A 21 -6.83 5.44 10.03
N THR A 22 -7.46 6.10 9.04
CA THR A 22 -7.43 5.64 7.65
C THR A 22 -6.00 5.71 7.08
N LEU A 23 -5.33 6.85 7.24
CA LEU A 23 -3.95 7.03 6.77
C LEU A 23 -2.98 6.11 7.51
N LEU A 24 -3.19 5.89 8.81
CA LEU A 24 -2.42 4.91 9.59
C LEU A 24 -2.59 3.49 9.05
N GLY A 25 -3.82 3.09 8.72
CA GLY A 25 -4.12 1.79 8.12
C GLY A 25 -3.38 1.63 6.78
N ILE A 26 -3.50 2.60 5.89
CA ILE A 26 -2.78 2.63 4.60
C ILE A 26 -1.26 2.50 4.83
N ARG A 27 -0.71 3.24 5.80
CA ARG A 27 0.72 3.20 6.12
C ARG A 27 1.17 1.81 6.55
N ILE A 28 0.37 1.10 7.34
CA ILE A 28 0.64 -0.27 7.77
C ILE A 28 0.61 -1.24 6.58
N LEU A 29 -0.42 -1.14 5.72
CA LEU A 29 -0.56 -1.99 4.53
C LEU A 29 0.61 -1.84 3.56
N LEU A 30 1.18 -0.63 3.47
CA LEU A 30 2.33 -0.32 2.63
C LEU A 30 3.69 -0.64 3.28
N THR A 31 3.72 -1.49 4.30
CA THR A 31 4.97 -2.00 4.86
C THR A 31 5.31 -3.37 4.28
N PRO A 32 6.59 -3.68 4.00
CA PRO A 32 6.98 -4.98 3.45
C PRO A 32 6.74 -6.15 4.43
N ILE A 33 6.52 -5.87 5.72
CA ILE A 33 6.20 -6.88 6.73
C ILE A 33 4.72 -7.28 6.70
N PHE A 34 3.83 -6.42 6.17
CA PHE A 34 2.40 -6.73 6.08
C PHE A 34 2.11 -8.03 5.30
N PRO A 35 2.58 -8.22 4.04
CA PRO A 35 2.31 -9.46 3.31
C PRO A 35 2.97 -10.69 3.94
N GLU A 36 4.10 -10.54 4.64
CA GLU A 36 4.74 -11.65 5.38
C GLU A 36 3.84 -12.19 6.50
N ILE A 37 3.17 -11.30 7.21
CA ILE A 37 2.25 -11.69 8.28
C ILE A 37 0.96 -12.21 7.65
N GLU A 38 0.31 -11.39 6.82
CA GLU A 38 -1.03 -11.66 6.29
C GLU A 38 -1.07 -12.95 5.48
N TYR A 39 -0.09 -13.18 4.59
CA TYR A 39 -0.14 -14.32 3.69
C TYR A 39 0.15 -15.63 4.42
N ARG A 40 0.74 -15.57 5.63
CA ARG A 40 1.02 -16.70 6.52
C ARG A 40 -0.06 -16.92 7.58
N MET A 41 -1.10 -16.09 7.62
CA MET A 41 -2.21 -16.26 8.56
C MET A 41 -3.02 -17.54 8.28
N PRO A 42 -3.58 -18.17 9.32
CA PRO A 42 -4.52 -19.28 9.13
C PRO A 42 -5.69 -18.86 8.23
N ASN A 43 -6.04 -19.72 7.27
CA ASN A 43 -7.12 -19.50 6.29
C ASN A 43 -6.84 -18.44 5.21
N PHE A 44 -5.60 -17.97 5.05
CA PHE A 44 -5.26 -17.16 3.87
C PHE A 44 -5.48 -18.00 2.59
N PRO A 45 -6.25 -17.50 1.61
CA PRO A 45 -6.69 -18.32 0.48
C PRO A 45 -5.50 -18.73 -0.40
N PRO A 46 -5.52 -19.97 -0.92
CA PRO A 46 -4.55 -20.38 -1.92
C PRO A 46 -4.71 -19.51 -3.18
N ASP A 47 -3.63 -19.36 -3.92
CA ASP A 47 -3.64 -18.63 -5.17
C ASP A 47 -4.36 -19.43 -6.27
N SER A 48 -5.26 -18.78 -7.00
CA SER A 48 -6.02 -19.42 -8.09
C SER A 48 -5.20 -19.63 -9.36
N TYR A 49 -4.09 -18.90 -9.52
CA TYR A 49 -3.22 -18.92 -10.70
C TYR A 49 -1.99 -19.81 -10.52
N GLY A 50 -1.77 -20.31 -9.30
CA GLY A 50 -0.75 -21.31 -8.99
C GLY A 50 0.50 -20.76 -8.30
N PHE A 51 0.54 -19.49 -7.89
CA PHE A 51 1.68 -18.98 -7.13
C PHE A 51 1.81 -19.65 -5.77
N THR A 52 3.04 -20.00 -5.41
CA THR A 52 3.41 -20.36 -4.04
C THR A 52 3.28 -19.15 -3.10
N GLN A 53 3.12 -19.42 -1.81
CA GLN A 53 3.06 -18.35 -0.80
C GLN A 53 4.30 -17.44 -0.85
N GLU A 54 5.49 -18.00 -1.04
CA GLU A 54 6.74 -17.24 -1.10
C GLU A 54 6.82 -16.35 -2.35
N GLU A 55 6.37 -16.82 -3.51
CA GLU A 55 6.28 -16.00 -4.72
C GLU A 55 5.31 -14.82 -4.52
N ARG A 56 4.16 -15.07 -3.89
CA ARG A 56 3.20 -13.99 -3.59
C ARG A 56 3.81 -12.94 -2.66
N ILE A 57 4.50 -13.38 -1.61
CA ILE A 57 5.21 -12.47 -0.69
C ILE A 57 6.28 -11.68 -1.46
N HIS A 58 7.04 -12.34 -2.35
CA HIS A 58 8.06 -11.70 -3.17
C HIS A 58 7.46 -10.61 -4.07
N TRP A 59 6.43 -10.93 -4.87
CA TRP A 59 5.81 -9.98 -5.77
C TRP A 59 5.05 -8.86 -5.04
N ALA A 60 4.39 -9.18 -3.92
CA ALA A 60 3.74 -8.17 -3.08
C ALA A 60 4.75 -7.14 -2.53
N LYS A 61 5.94 -7.59 -2.11
CA LYS A 61 7.00 -6.69 -1.64
C LYS A 61 7.51 -5.77 -2.75
N ASN A 62 7.69 -6.27 -3.97
CA ASN A 62 8.06 -5.44 -5.12
C ASN A 62 7.01 -4.36 -5.40
N ALA A 63 5.72 -4.71 -5.39
CA ALA A 63 4.64 -3.74 -5.56
C ALA A 63 4.61 -2.69 -4.42
N ILE A 64 4.77 -3.11 -3.17
CA ILE A 64 4.85 -2.20 -2.01
C ILE A 64 6.08 -1.27 -2.11
N GLU A 65 7.23 -1.79 -2.53
CA GLU A 65 8.44 -1.00 -2.74
C GLU A 65 8.21 0.07 -3.81
N TYR A 66 7.62 -0.30 -4.94
CA TYR A 66 7.25 0.63 -6.00
C TYR A 66 6.35 1.76 -5.50
N LEU A 67 5.35 1.46 -4.66
CA LEU A 67 4.45 2.48 -4.12
C LEU A 67 5.14 3.45 -3.14
N ASN A 68 6.24 3.03 -2.52
CA ASN A 68 6.95 3.82 -1.49
C ASN A 68 8.21 4.54 -2.00
N ASN A 69 8.71 4.20 -3.18
CA ASN A 69 9.91 4.81 -3.77
C ASN A 69 9.55 5.84 -4.86
N ASP A 70 10.57 6.47 -5.46
CA ASP A 70 10.41 7.41 -6.58
C ASP A 70 10.70 6.76 -7.96
N ALA A 71 10.68 5.43 -8.04
CA ALA A 71 10.95 4.73 -9.31
C ALA A 71 9.83 4.96 -10.33
N ASN A 72 10.21 4.97 -11.61
CA ASN A 72 9.28 5.08 -12.74
C ASN A 72 8.50 3.77 -12.95
N PRO A 73 7.40 3.78 -13.76
CA PRO A 73 6.56 2.60 -13.98
C PRO A 73 7.31 1.38 -14.52
N GLU A 74 8.45 1.57 -15.20
CA GLU A 74 9.32 0.49 -15.68
C GLU A 74 9.85 -0.39 -14.53
N PHE A 75 9.84 0.07 -13.28
CA PHE A 75 10.17 -0.75 -12.11
C PHE A 75 9.29 -2.00 -12.04
N LEU A 76 7.99 -1.86 -12.29
CA LEU A 76 7.07 -3.00 -12.39
C LEU A 76 7.02 -3.57 -13.81
N GLY A 77 7.04 -2.71 -14.84
CA GLY A 77 6.92 -3.15 -16.23
C GLY A 77 8.06 -4.03 -16.73
N ASN A 78 9.23 -3.98 -16.09
CA ASN A 78 10.37 -4.83 -16.42
C ASN A 78 10.42 -6.14 -15.62
N LEU A 79 9.50 -6.35 -14.67
CA LEU A 79 9.43 -7.62 -13.94
C LEU A 79 8.95 -8.73 -14.87
N THR A 80 9.65 -9.86 -14.84
CA THR A 80 9.39 -11.01 -15.69
C THR A 80 9.31 -12.29 -14.86
N PHE A 81 8.52 -13.23 -15.33
CA PHE A 81 8.52 -14.60 -14.82
C PHE A 81 9.80 -15.33 -15.22
N GLY A 82 10.03 -16.53 -14.65
CA GLY A 82 11.19 -17.36 -14.97
C GLY A 82 11.28 -17.80 -16.44
N ASP A 83 10.17 -17.77 -17.18
CA ASP A 83 10.11 -18.04 -18.62
C ASP A 83 10.34 -16.78 -19.49
N GLY A 84 10.56 -15.63 -18.87
CA GLY A 84 10.79 -14.34 -19.53
C GLY A 84 9.52 -13.60 -19.95
N SER A 85 8.33 -14.14 -19.70
CA SER A 85 7.08 -13.42 -19.94
C SER A 85 6.89 -12.29 -18.91
N PRO A 86 6.26 -11.16 -19.28
CA PRO A 86 6.09 -10.03 -18.36
C PRO A 86 5.13 -10.38 -17.21
N LEU A 87 5.49 -9.97 -15.99
CA LEU A 87 4.66 -10.15 -14.79
C LEU A 87 3.40 -9.27 -14.84
N TYR A 88 3.55 -8.04 -15.32
CA TYR A 88 2.47 -7.07 -15.46
C TYR A 88 2.23 -6.75 -16.93
N GLN A 89 0.96 -6.59 -17.28
CA GLN A 89 0.56 -5.97 -18.54
C GLN A 89 0.76 -4.45 -18.48
N GLU A 90 0.88 -3.81 -19.64
CA GLU A 90 1.04 -2.35 -19.74
C GLU A 90 -0.11 -1.58 -19.06
N SER A 91 -1.34 -2.08 -19.18
CA SER A 91 -2.52 -1.50 -18.51
C SER A 91 -2.45 -1.61 -16.99
N GLU A 92 -1.89 -2.69 -16.45
CA GLU A 92 -1.71 -2.91 -15.01
C GLU A 92 -0.60 -2.03 -14.46
N VAL A 93 0.48 -1.83 -15.21
CA VAL A 93 1.55 -0.88 -14.85
C VAL A 93 1.01 0.55 -14.81
N SER A 94 0.21 0.94 -15.81
CA SER A 94 -0.45 2.25 -15.84
C SER A 94 -1.38 2.44 -14.64
N HIS A 95 -2.18 1.41 -14.31
CA HIS A 95 -3.03 1.44 -13.12
C HIS A 95 -2.22 1.58 -11.82
N MET A 96 -1.09 0.87 -11.70
CA MET A 96 -0.20 0.99 -10.54
C MET A 96 0.44 2.37 -10.42
N LEU A 97 0.68 3.08 -11.53
CA LEU A 97 1.11 4.48 -11.50
C LEU A 97 0.03 5.38 -10.89
N ASP A 98 -1.24 5.22 -11.28
CA ASP A 98 -2.35 5.97 -10.67
C ASP A 98 -2.44 5.73 -9.15
N VAL A 99 -2.32 4.46 -8.74
CA VAL A 99 -2.30 4.07 -7.32
C VAL A 99 -1.11 4.72 -6.61
N LYS A 100 0.09 4.71 -7.20
CA LYS A 100 1.29 5.33 -6.63
C LYS A 100 1.09 6.83 -6.39
N ILE A 101 0.55 7.55 -7.37
CA ILE A 101 0.30 8.99 -7.27
C ILE A 101 -0.68 9.27 -6.11
N LEU A 102 -1.76 8.50 -6.01
CA LEU A 102 -2.75 8.63 -4.94
C LEU A 102 -2.13 8.36 -3.56
N ILE A 103 -1.37 7.26 -3.43
CA ILE A 103 -0.71 6.88 -2.19
C ILE A 103 0.31 7.95 -1.76
N GLN A 104 1.15 8.43 -2.66
CA GLN A 104 2.14 9.45 -2.34
C GLN A 104 1.48 10.77 -1.94
N LEU A 105 0.37 11.15 -2.60
CA LEU A 105 -0.42 12.31 -2.19
C LEU A 105 -1.00 12.15 -0.78
N ALA A 106 -1.58 10.98 -0.48
CA ALA A 106 -2.11 10.67 0.84
C ALA A 106 -1.02 10.71 1.93
N MET A 107 0.17 10.17 1.63
CA MET A 107 1.30 10.14 2.58
C MET A 107 1.95 11.50 2.80
N LYS A 108 1.92 12.41 1.82
CA LYS A 108 2.34 13.82 2.02
C LYS A 108 1.53 14.52 3.11
N GLY A 109 0.23 14.20 3.24
CA GLY A 109 -0.62 14.72 4.31
C GLY A 109 -0.32 14.16 5.70
N TRP A 110 0.47 13.08 5.78
CA TRP A 110 0.85 12.42 7.04
C TRP A 110 2.27 12.81 7.52
N ALA A 111 3.18 13.09 6.60
CA ALA A 111 4.57 13.44 6.88
C ALA A 111 4.80 14.95 7.14
N ALA A 112 3.75 15.77 7.02
CA ALA A 112 3.75 17.22 7.29
C ALA A 112 3.38 17.54 8.74
#